data_AF-A0A929X7T1-F1
#
_entry.id   AF-A0A929X7T1-F1
#
_cell.length_a   1.000
_cell.length_b   1.000
_cell.length_c   1.000
_cell.angle_alpha   90.00
_cell.angle_beta   90.00
_cell.angle_gamma   90.00
#
_symmetry.space_group_name_H-M   'P 1'
#
loop_
_entity.id
_entity.type
_entity.pdbx_description
1 polymer ?
#
loop_
_entity_poly.entity_id
_entity_poly.type
_entity_poly.pdbx_seq_one_letter_code
_entity_poly.pdbx_strand_id
1 'polypeptide(L)'
;MGFIVIRAIAWFANIIELMLIGRAILSWFVNSGNQTVYRAYMFLGSLTEIVVAPCRLLLQKLNINTGMFDFSVLLALILVQAIEGILIRLAYIIFF
;
A
#
# COMPACT_ATOMS: atom_id res chain seq x y z
N MET A 1 14.05 24.19 -3.39
CA MET A 1 13.23 23.63 -2.29
C MET A 1 12.15 22.67 -2.80
N GLY A 2 11.36 23.01 -3.83
CA GLY A 2 10.30 22.13 -4.36
C GLY A 2 10.73 20.71 -4.77
N PHE A 3 11.93 20.56 -5.37
CA PHE A 3 12.47 19.24 -5.75
C PHE A 3 12.68 18.30 -4.55
N ILE A 4 13.08 18.84 -3.40
CA ILE A 4 13.30 18.06 -2.18
C ILE A 4 11.95 17.53 -1.67
N VAL A 5 10.91 18.37 -1.70
CA VAL A 5 9.55 17.99 -1.28
C VAL A 5 8.97 16.90 -2.18
N ILE A 6 9.07 17.07 -3.50
CA ILE A 6 8.62 16.05 -4.48
C ILE A 6 9.32 14.72 -4.24
N ARG A 7 10.65 14.75 -4.03
CA ARG A 7 11.42 13.54 -3.78
C ARG A 7 11.07 12.87 -2.45
N ALA A 8 10.76 13.65 -1.41
CA ALA A 8 10.30 13.13 -0.12
C ALA A 8 8.94 12.45 -0.23
N ILE A 9 7.99 13.06 -0.97
CA ILE A 9 6.67 12.46 -1.26
C ILE A 9 6.84 11.13 -2.00
N ALA A 10 7.65 11.12 -3.06
CA ALA A 10 7.91 9.92 -3.84
C ALA A 10 8.55 8.81 -2.99
N TRP A 11 9.57 9.14 -2.18
CA TRP A 11 10.21 8.18 -1.28
C TRP A 11 9.22 7.57 -0.28
N PHE A 12 8.35 8.41 0.30
CA PHE A 12 7.36 7.94 1.26
C PHE A 12 6.34 7.00 0.61
N ALA A 13 5.80 7.35 -0.57
CA ALA A 13 4.90 6.50 -1.33
C ALA A 13 5.56 5.16 -1.70
N ASN A 14 6.80 5.20 -2.21
CA ASN A 14 7.56 4.00 -2.55
C ASN A 14 7.77 3.05 -1.37
N ILE A 15 7.98 3.57 -0.16
CA ILE A 15 8.09 2.73 1.06
C ILE A 15 6.78 2.00 1.32
N ILE A 16 5.64 2.70 1.23
CA ILE A 16 4.31 2.09 1.41
C ILE A 16 4.06 1.02 0.35
N GLU A 17 4.37 1.32 -0.92
CA GLU A 17 4.23 0.36 -2.02
C GLU A 17 5.08 -0.89 -1.80
N LEU A 18 6.34 -0.72 -1.39
CA LEU A 18 7.23 -1.83 -1.08
C LEU A 18 6.67 -2.70 0.05
N MET A 19 6.08 -2.10 1.08
CA MET A 19 5.45 -2.83 2.17
C MET A 19 4.21 -3.61 1.72
N LEU A 20 3.38 -3.03 0.85
CA LEU A 20 2.20 -3.68 0.28
C LEU A 20 2.60 -4.85 -0.63
N ILE A 21 3.60 -4.66 -1.49
CA ILE A 21 4.17 -5.71 -2.34
C ILE A 21 4.79 -6.81 -1.47
N GLY A 22 5.58 -6.43 -0.45
CA GLY A 22 6.17 -7.37 0.49
C GLY A 22 5.10 -8.22 1.21
N ARG A 23 4.01 -7.60 1.67
CA ARG A 23 2.86 -8.30 2.25
C ARG A 23 2.21 -9.26 1.26
N ALA A 24 2.00 -8.83 0.01
CA ALA A 24 1.41 -9.66 -1.03
C ALA A 24 2.28 -10.90 -1.32
N ILE A 25 3.59 -10.74 -1.46
CA ILE A 25 4.54 -11.84 -1.68
C ILE A 25 4.53 -12.79 -0.47
N LEU A 26 4.65 -12.24 0.75
CA LEU A 26 4.68 -13.04 1.98
C LEU A 26 3.38 -13.82 2.22
N SER A 27 2.23 -13.31 1.74
CA SER A 27 0.94 -14.01 1.87
C SER A 27 0.97 -15.42 1.27
N TRP A 28 1.76 -15.65 0.21
CA TRP A 28 1.91 -16.97 -0.40
C TRP A 28 2.78 -17.91 0.44
N PHE A 29 3.72 -17.36 1.21
CA PHE A 29 4.64 -18.12 2.04
C PHE A 29 4.16 -18.33 3.48
N VAL A 30 3.10 -17.65 3.92
CA VAL A 30 2.55 -17.80 5.28
C VAL A 30 2.15 -19.26 5.58
N ASN A 31 1.64 -19.99 4.58
CA ASN A 31 1.22 -21.39 4.75
C ASN A 31 2.39 -22.39 4.76
N SER A 32 3.65 -21.93 4.61
CA SER A 32 4.83 -22.81 4.59
C SER A 32 5.30 -23.28 5.98
N GLY A 33 4.62 -22.87 7.06
CA GLY A 33 4.97 -23.23 8.44
C GLY A 33 6.18 -22.48 9.03
N ASN A 34 6.75 -21.50 8.32
CA ASN A 34 7.90 -20.73 8.80
C ASN A 34 7.45 -19.59 9.72
N GLN A 35 7.78 -19.67 11.01
CA GLN A 35 7.40 -18.67 12.01
C GLN A 35 7.97 -17.27 11.72
N THR A 36 9.18 -17.18 11.14
CA THR A 36 9.80 -15.88 10.82
C THR A 36 9.02 -15.16 9.72
N VAL A 37 8.61 -15.90 8.69
CA VAL A 37 7.78 -15.38 7.59
C VAL A 37 6.42 -14.94 8.11
N TYR A 38 5.79 -15.74 8.97
CA TYR A 38 4.50 -15.39 9.58
C TYR A 38 4.60 -14.10 10.41
N ARG A 39 5.65 -13.94 11.23
CA ARG A 39 5.86 -12.72 12.03
C ARG A 39 6.08 -11.49 11.13
N ALA A 40 6.89 -11.63 10.08
CA ALA A 40 7.11 -10.55 9.11
C ALA A 40 5.81 -10.16 8.39
N TYR A 41 5.00 -11.14 7.98
CA TYR A 41 3.69 -10.91 7.38
C TYR A 41 2.74 -10.18 8.33
N MET A 42 2.65 -10.61 9.59
CA MET A 42 1.80 -9.96 10.60
C MET A 42 2.24 -8.53 10.88
N PHE A 43 3.55 -8.27 10.95
CA PHE A 43 4.11 -6.93 11.16
C PHE A 43 3.85 -6.00 9.97
N LEU A 44 4.07 -6.47 8.74
CA LEU A 44 3.71 -5.70 7.54
C LEU A 44 2.20 -5.50 7.46
N GLY A 45 1.43 -6.50 7.84
CA GLY A 45 -0.03 -6.46 7.93
C GLY A 45 -0.51 -5.34 8.84
N SER A 46 0.00 -5.26 10.08
CA SER A 46 -0.43 -4.24 11.04
C SER A 46 -0.10 -2.81 10.59
N LEU A 47 1.05 -2.59 9.95
CA LEU A 47 1.42 -1.27 9.45
C LEU A 47 0.62 -0.89 8.19
N THR A 48 0.41 -1.83 7.28
CA THR A 48 -0.31 -1.58 6.03
C THR A 48 -1.83 -1.54 6.21
N GLU A 49 -2.39 -2.08 7.29
CA GLU A 49 -3.84 -2.05 7.54
C GLU A 49 -4.41 -0.63 7.62
N ILE A 50 -3.63 0.36 8.06
CA ILE A 50 -4.09 1.76 8.05
C ILE A 50 -4.46 2.22 6.62
N VAL A 51 -3.75 1.70 5.62
CA VAL A 51 -3.99 1.99 4.20
C VAL A 51 -4.96 1.00 3.56
N VAL A 52 -4.88 -0.29 3.92
CA VAL A 52 -5.67 -1.37 3.31
C VAL A 52 -7.09 -1.45 3.86
N ALA A 53 -7.32 -1.18 5.15
CA ALA A 53 -8.64 -1.21 5.78
C ALA A 53 -9.69 -0.33 5.06
N PRO A 54 -9.42 0.94 4.74
CA PRO A 54 -10.39 1.76 3.99
C PRO A 54 -10.64 1.20 2.59
N CYS A 55 -9.62 0.64 1.93
CA CYS A 55 -9.76 -0.02 0.62
C CYS A 55 -10.68 -1.25 0.71
N ARG A 56 -10.52 -2.05 1.76
CA ARG A 56 -11.33 -3.23 2.06
C ARG A 56 -12.80 -2.84 2.30
N LEU A 57 -13.03 -1.80 3.08
CA LEU A 57 -14.39 -1.26 3.33
C LEU A 57 -15.05 -0.75 2.05
N LEU A 58 -14.28 -0.12 1.15
CA LEU A 58 -14.80 0.30 -0.16
C LEU A 58 -15.21 -0.89 -1.02
N LEU A 59 -14.38 -1.93 -1.12
CA LEU A 59 -14.70 -3.15 -1.88
C LEU A 59 -15.93 -3.87 -1.32
N GLN A 60 -16.05 -3.95 0.01
CA GLN A 60 -17.24 -4.49 0.68
C GLN A 60 -18.51 -3.69 0.34
N LYS A 61 -18.44 -2.35 0.36
CA LYS A 61 -19.57 -1.48 -0.01
C LYS A 61 -19.99 -1.63 -1.47
N LEU A 62 -19.05 -1.99 -2.35
CA LEU A 62 -19.32 -2.25 -3.77
C LEU A 62 -19.82 -3.69 -4.02
N ASN A 63 -20.07 -4.48 -2.97
CA ASN A 63 -20.40 -5.91 -3.04
C ASN A 63 -19.37 -6.74 -3.84
N ILE A 64 -18.12 -6.27 -3.91
CA ILE A 64 -17.02 -7.03 -4.50
C ILE A 64 -16.52 -7.98 -3.43
N ASN A 65 -16.99 -9.23 -3.49
CA ASN A 65 -16.53 -10.28 -2.59
C ASN A 65 -15.11 -10.68 -2.98
N THR A 66 -14.13 -10.03 -2.35
CA THR A 66 -12.72 -10.41 -2.43
C THR A 66 -12.56 -11.74 -1.71
N GLY A 67 -12.57 -12.85 -2.44
CA GLY A 67 -12.42 -14.19 -1.89
C GLY A 67 -11.01 -14.43 -1.31
N MET A 68 -10.35 -15.51 -1.73
CA MET A 68 -9.00 -15.85 -1.22
C MET A 68 -7.90 -14.86 -1.65
N PHE A 69 -8.17 -14.04 -2.68
CA PHE A 69 -7.25 -13.02 -3.15
C PHE A 69 -7.58 -11.67 -2.52
N ASP A 70 -6.62 -11.09 -1.81
CA ASP A 70 -6.79 -9.82 -1.10
C ASP A 70 -6.69 -8.64 -2.09
N PHE A 71 -7.71 -8.48 -2.94
CA PHE A 71 -7.82 -7.36 -3.91
C PHE A 71 -7.73 -5.99 -3.22
N SER A 72 -8.00 -5.93 -1.92
CA SER A 72 -7.78 -4.77 -1.06
C SER A 72 -6.34 -4.24 -1.16
N VAL A 73 -5.34 -5.14 -1.21
CA VAL A 73 -3.91 -4.77 -1.32
C VAL A 73 -3.60 -4.22 -2.70
N LEU A 74 -4.16 -4.81 -3.75
CA LEU A 74 -4.01 -4.32 -5.12
C LEU A 74 -4.65 -2.94 -5.28
N LEU A 75 -5.86 -2.75 -4.75
CA LEU A 75 -6.53 -1.45 -4.73
C LEU A 75 -5.71 -0.42 -3.94
N ALA A 76 -5.13 -0.81 -2.81
CA ALA A 76 -4.26 0.07 -2.02
C ALA A 76 -3.03 0.52 -2.82
N LEU A 77 -2.37 -0.38 -3.58
CA LEU A 77 -1.25 -0.01 -4.46
C LEU A 77 -1.66 1.05 -5.49
N ILE A 78 -2.79 0.81 -6.18
CA ILE A 78 -3.31 1.75 -7.18
C ILE A 78 -3.62 3.11 -6.55
N LEU A 79 -4.23 3.11 -5.37
CA LEU A 79 -4.57 4.35 -4.67
C LEU A 79 -3.34 5.11 -4.18
N VAL A 80 -2.32 4.41 -3.68
CA VAL A 80 -1.07 5.05 -3.26
C VAL A 80 -0.40 5.74 -4.45
N GLN A 81 -0.29 5.07 -5.60
CA GLN A 81 0.27 5.65 -6.83
C GLN A 81 -0.54 6.86 -7.32
N ALA A 82 -1.88 6.75 -7.31
CA ALA A 82 -2.75 7.85 -7.71
C ALA A 82 -2.57 9.06 -6.79
N ILE A 83 -2.52 8.85 -5.47
CA ILE A 83 -2.31 9.90 -4.47
C ILE A 83 -0.92 10.51 -4.62
N GLU A 84 0.12 9.71 -4.82
CA GLU A 84 1.49 10.19 -5.07
C GLU A 84 1.50 11.14 -6.28
N GLY A 85 0.94 10.72 -7.41
CA GLY A 85 0.88 11.53 -8.63
C GLY A 85 0.15 12.86 -8.42
N ILE A 86 -0.97 12.85 -7.68
CA ILE A 86 -1.70 14.06 -7.31
C ILE A 86 -0.83 14.97 -6.43
N LEU A 87 -0.20 14.44 -5.39
CA LEU A 87 0.64 15.19 -4.46
C LEU A 87 1.86 15.80 -5.15
N ILE A 88 2.53 15.05 -6.04
CA ILE A 88 3.67 15.55 -6.83
C ILE A 88 3.21 16.67 -7.76
N ARG A 89 2.07 16.52 -8.43
CA ARG A 89 1.54 17.56 -9.33
C ARG A 89 1.16 18.82 -8.57
N LEU A 90 0.54 18.69 -7.40
CA LEU A 90 0.24 19.82 -6.52
C LEU A 90 1.52 20.51 -6.03
N ALA A 91 2.52 19.74 -5.58
CA ALA A 91 3.80 20.28 -5.17
C ALA A 91 4.49 21.03 -6.33
N TYR A 92 4.43 20.48 -7.55
CA TYR A 92 4.96 21.15 -8.73
C TYR A 92 4.30 22.51 -8.96
N ILE A 93 2.96 22.58 -8.97
CA ILE A 93 2.19 23.82 -9.18
C ILE A 93 2.47 24.88 -8.11
N ILE A 94 2.75 24.46 -6.86
CA ILE A 94 2.98 25.40 -5.75
C ILE A 94 4.41 25.96 -5.77
N PHE A 95 5.40 25.14 -6.16
CA PHE A 95 6.81 25.52 -6.08
C PHE A 95 7.42 26.00 -7.40
N PHE A 96 6.71 25.86 -8.52
CA PHE A 96 7.14 26.25 -9.87
C PHE A 96 6.00 26.90 -10.64
#